data_AF-A0A9D3RV21-F1
#
_entry.id   AF-A0A9D3RV21-F1
#
_cell.length_a   1.000
_cell.length_b   1.000
_cell.length_c   1.000
_cell.angle_alpha   90.00
_cell.angle_beta   90.00
_cell.angle_gamma   90.00
#
_symmetry.space_group_name_H-M   'P 1'
#
loop_
_entity.id
_entity.type
_entity.pdbx_description
1 polymer ?
#
loop_
_entity_poly.entity_id
_entity_poly.type
_entity_poly.pdbx_seq_one_letter_code
_entity_poly.pdbx_strand_id
1 'polypeptide(L)'
;MGARLHACARNCFKGRAAVHLKRDYFLAHGSKARSELFINLREVSSRLRLPAGEYIVVPSTFEPQKEADFVLRVFSEKPADYQELDDDVTADLPEESLLDESQIDEGFKNLFRQLAGEAMAINTPKLQIILNRVTSKHKDLKTKGFSKESCRSMVNLMDTTGSGTLGMAEFHVLWEKIKRYLAIFRQFDVDKSGTMSSYEMRMALQSAGFKLNNHLFQLIILRYAEPENLNVDFDSFLTCLVRLETMFKTFRTMDTNAEGVLSLNFIQWISLTMFA
;
A
#
# COMPACT_ATOMS: atom_id res chain seq x y z
N MET A 1 -21.51 15.67 -10.27
CA MET A 1 -20.41 14.81 -10.77
C MET A 1 -20.23 15.03 -12.27
N GLY A 2 -19.17 14.52 -12.87
CA GLY A 2 -18.97 14.50 -14.31
C GLY A 2 -18.13 13.28 -14.72
N ALA A 3 -17.94 13.06 -16.01
CA ALA A 3 -17.09 11.98 -16.52
C ALA A 3 -16.28 12.46 -17.71
N ARG A 4 -15.03 12.01 -17.81
CA ARG A 4 -14.18 12.24 -18.99
C ARG A 4 -13.94 10.93 -19.71
N LEU A 5 -14.05 10.95 -21.04
CA LEU A 5 -13.71 9.83 -21.92
C LEU A 5 -12.38 10.10 -22.60
N HIS A 6 -11.43 9.22 -22.37
CA HIS A 6 -10.13 9.22 -23.06
C HIS A 6 -10.12 8.06 -24.04
N ALA A 7 -9.81 8.34 -25.31
CA ALA A 7 -9.53 7.23 -26.23
C ALA A 7 -8.18 6.63 -25.87
N CYS A 8 -8.13 5.32 -25.93
CA CYS A 8 -6.86 4.63 -25.92
C CYS A 8 -6.16 4.80 -27.28
N ALA A 9 -4.83 5.00 -27.27
CA ALA A 9 -4.06 4.85 -28.49
C ALA A 9 -4.19 3.40 -29.00
N ARG A 10 -4.23 3.20 -30.33
CA ARG A 10 -4.56 1.91 -30.94
C ARG A 10 -3.75 0.76 -30.31
N ASN A 11 -4.46 -0.25 -29.81
CA ASN A 11 -3.95 -1.50 -29.21
C ASN A 11 -3.30 -1.44 -27.81
N CYS A 12 -3.48 -0.41 -26.96
CA CYS A 12 -2.79 -0.45 -25.65
C CYS A 12 -3.39 -1.44 -24.63
N PHE A 13 -4.67 -1.81 -24.71
CA PHE A 13 -5.31 -2.65 -23.69
C PHE A 13 -5.89 -3.97 -24.17
N LYS A 14 -5.68 -4.37 -25.44
CA LYS A 14 -6.05 -5.72 -25.91
C LYS A 14 -5.46 -6.78 -24.98
N GLY A 15 -6.30 -7.34 -24.11
CA GLY A 15 -5.96 -8.39 -23.15
C GLY A 15 -5.29 -7.93 -21.84
N ARG A 16 -5.24 -6.62 -21.53
CA ARG A 16 -4.68 -6.12 -20.25
C ARG A 16 -5.77 -5.57 -19.34
N ALA A 17 -6.35 -6.48 -18.56
CA ALA A 17 -7.36 -6.21 -17.54
C ALA A 17 -6.83 -5.44 -16.30
N ALA A 18 -5.52 -5.53 -16.03
CA ALA A 18 -4.93 -5.18 -14.74
C ALA A 18 -3.97 -3.98 -14.80
N VAL A 19 -4.48 -2.78 -15.13
CA VAL A 19 -3.62 -1.59 -15.26
C VAL A 19 -4.30 -0.32 -14.76
N HIS A 20 -3.93 0.16 -13.58
CA HIS A 20 -4.27 1.52 -13.15
C HIS A 20 -3.44 2.57 -13.92
N LEU A 21 -4.11 3.50 -14.61
CA LEU A 21 -3.44 4.54 -15.39
C LEU A 21 -2.87 5.66 -14.52
N LYS A 22 -1.58 5.95 -14.71
CA LYS A 22 -0.86 7.01 -13.98
C LYS A 22 -1.10 8.40 -14.55
N ARG A 23 -0.78 9.42 -13.75
CA ARG A 23 -0.88 10.86 -14.10
C ARG A 23 -0.31 11.18 -15.48
N ASP A 24 0.86 10.64 -15.80
CA ASP A 24 1.59 10.96 -17.04
C ASP A 24 0.80 10.55 -18.29
N TYR A 25 -0.03 9.50 -18.21
CA TYR A 25 -0.92 9.13 -19.30
C TYR A 25 -1.91 10.26 -19.62
N PHE A 26 -2.57 10.81 -18.60
CA PHE A 26 -3.59 11.85 -18.78
C PHE A 26 -2.99 13.22 -19.15
N LEU A 27 -1.72 13.47 -18.80
CA LEU A 27 -0.98 14.65 -19.26
C LEU A 27 -0.63 14.54 -20.75
N ALA A 28 -0.31 13.34 -21.23
CA ALA A 28 0.04 13.10 -22.62
C ALA A 28 -1.19 12.90 -23.55
N HIS A 29 -2.33 12.48 -23.02
CA HIS A 29 -3.52 12.10 -23.82
C HIS A 29 -4.74 12.95 -23.50
N GLY A 30 -5.08 13.85 -24.42
CA GLY A 30 -6.32 14.63 -24.36
C GLY A 30 -7.58 13.77 -24.40
N SER A 31 -8.61 14.17 -23.65
CA SER A 31 -9.93 13.53 -23.69
C SER A 31 -10.54 13.62 -25.09
N LYS A 32 -11.15 12.53 -25.58
CA LYS A 32 -11.90 12.52 -26.85
C LYS A 32 -13.35 12.95 -26.68
N ALA A 33 -13.92 12.70 -25.51
CA ALA A 33 -15.25 13.15 -25.13
C ALA A 33 -15.28 13.43 -23.63
N ARG A 34 -16.26 14.21 -23.17
CA ARG A 34 -16.48 14.51 -21.76
C ARG A 34 -17.94 14.86 -21.55
N SER A 35 -18.42 14.71 -20.32
CA SER A 35 -19.68 15.32 -19.90
C SER A 35 -19.63 16.82 -20.18
N GLU A 36 -20.71 17.36 -20.73
CA GLU A 36 -20.78 18.77 -21.15
C GLU A 36 -20.56 19.72 -19.97
N LEU A 37 -21.09 19.37 -18.80
CA LEU A 37 -20.97 20.15 -17.56
C LEU A 37 -20.68 19.23 -16.38
N PHE A 38 -19.89 19.73 -15.43
CA PHE A 38 -19.88 19.22 -14.06
C PHE A 38 -21.03 19.91 -13.34
N ILE A 39 -22.15 19.21 -13.19
CA ILE A 39 -23.35 19.73 -12.56
C ILE A 39 -23.68 18.97 -11.28
N ASN A 40 -24.29 19.67 -10.32
CA ASN A 40 -24.76 19.07 -9.07
C ASN A 40 -26.18 18.50 -9.27
N LEU A 41 -26.27 17.44 -10.07
CA LEU A 41 -27.48 16.63 -10.24
C LEU A 41 -27.18 15.18 -9.84
N ARG A 42 -28.24 14.46 -9.45
CA ARG A 42 -28.18 13.04 -9.10
C ARG A 42 -27.65 12.18 -10.25
N GLU A 43 -27.95 12.55 -11.49
CA GLU A 43 -27.51 11.86 -12.69
C GLU A 43 -26.98 12.87 -13.71
N VAL A 44 -25.86 12.52 -14.35
CA VAL A 44 -25.33 13.23 -15.52
C VAL A 44 -25.19 12.21 -16.64
N SER A 45 -25.97 12.38 -17.69
CA SER A 45 -25.95 11.50 -18.87
C SER A 45 -25.48 12.27 -20.10
N SER A 46 -24.87 11.56 -21.05
CA SER A 46 -24.40 12.15 -22.31
C SER A 46 -24.50 11.11 -23.41
N ARG A 47 -25.01 11.53 -24.58
CA ARG A 47 -25.06 10.68 -25.77
C ARG A 47 -23.85 10.99 -26.64
N LEU A 48 -23.03 9.97 -26.93
CA LEU A 48 -21.78 10.12 -27.65
C LEU A 48 -21.80 9.26 -28.92
N ARG A 49 -21.18 9.75 -29.99
CA ARG A 49 -20.87 8.97 -31.19
C ARG A 49 -19.36 8.94 -31.36
N LEU A 50 -18.78 7.77 -31.18
CA LEU A 50 -17.34 7.55 -31.21
C LEU A 50 -17.00 6.57 -32.33
N PRO A 51 -15.81 6.69 -32.97
CA PRO A 51 -15.27 5.65 -33.83
C PRO A 51 -15.16 4.30 -33.09
N ALA A 52 -15.09 3.20 -33.83
CA ALA A 52 -14.82 1.89 -33.22
C ALA A 52 -13.42 1.90 -32.56
N GLY A 53 -13.34 1.50 -31.30
CA GLY A 53 -12.09 1.47 -30.53
C GLY A 53 -12.31 1.25 -29.03
N GLU A 54 -11.21 1.27 -28.29
CA GLU A 54 -11.19 1.15 -26.82
C GLU A 54 -11.18 2.53 -26.17
N TYR A 55 -12.01 2.71 -25.15
CA TYR A 55 -12.20 3.97 -24.45
C TYR A 55 -12.17 3.76 -22.94
N ILE A 56 -11.65 4.75 -22.23
CA ILE A 56 -11.60 4.76 -20.77
C ILE A 56 -12.52 5.87 -20.28
N VAL A 57 -13.43 5.49 -19.38
CA VAL A 57 -14.32 6.42 -18.70
C VAL A 57 -13.76 6.69 -17.32
N VAL A 58 -13.46 7.96 -17.02
CA VAL A 58 -13.02 8.41 -15.70
C VAL A 58 -14.15 9.22 -15.06
N PRO A 59 -14.99 8.61 -14.20
CA PRO A 59 -15.97 9.34 -13.41
C PRO A 59 -15.28 10.11 -12.28
N SER A 60 -15.68 11.37 -12.05
CA SER A 60 -15.13 12.17 -10.95
C SER A 60 -16.09 13.25 -10.46
N THR A 61 -15.82 13.78 -9.27
CA THR A 61 -16.32 15.09 -8.85
C THR A 61 -15.52 16.21 -9.53
N PHE A 62 -16.01 17.45 -9.42
CA PHE A 62 -15.30 18.61 -9.96
C PHE A 62 -14.06 18.93 -9.11
N GLU A 63 -14.27 19.02 -7.80
CA GLU A 63 -13.20 19.23 -6.82
C GLU A 63 -12.66 17.87 -6.35
N PRO A 64 -11.35 17.76 -6.08
CA PRO A 64 -10.76 16.59 -5.44
C PRO A 64 -11.29 16.41 -4.00
N GLN A 65 -11.05 15.24 -3.41
CA GLN A 65 -11.37 14.93 -2.00
C GLN A 65 -12.87 15.08 -1.64
N LYS A 66 -13.76 14.85 -2.61
CA LYS A 66 -15.19 14.73 -2.37
C LYS A 66 -15.58 13.26 -2.43
N GLU A 67 -15.94 12.71 -1.28
CA GLU A 67 -16.44 11.34 -1.17
C GLU A 67 -17.86 11.25 -1.72
N ALA A 68 -18.12 10.22 -2.51
CA ALA A 68 -19.46 9.89 -2.97
C ALA A 68 -19.50 8.50 -3.61
N ASP A 69 -20.62 7.82 -3.42
CA ASP A 69 -20.95 6.60 -4.15
C ASP A 69 -21.56 6.96 -5.51
N PHE A 70 -21.27 6.16 -6.54
CA PHE A 70 -21.83 6.37 -7.88
C PHE A 70 -22.10 5.05 -8.60
N VAL A 71 -22.93 5.14 -9.63
CA VAL A 71 -23.18 4.04 -10.56
C VAL A 71 -22.96 4.55 -11.98
N LEU A 72 -22.06 3.89 -12.71
CA LEU A 72 -21.85 4.16 -14.14
C LEU A 72 -22.65 3.14 -14.96
N ARG A 73 -23.47 3.65 -15.89
CA ARG A 73 -24.23 2.83 -16.85
C ARG A 73 -23.84 3.22 -18.27
N VAL A 74 -23.52 2.25 -19.10
CA VAL A 74 -23.18 2.43 -20.52
C VAL A 74 -24.25 1.77 -21.36
N PHE A 75 -24.87 2.54 -22.25
CA PHE A 75 -25.84 2.04 -23.22
C PHE A 75 -25.26 2.17 -24.63
N SER A 76 -25.14 1.07 -25.34
CA SER A 76 -24.62 1.02 -26.70
C SER A 76 -25.65 0.44 -27.67
N GLU A 77 -25.72 1.00 -28.88
CA GLU A 77 -26.60 0.48 -29.95
C GLU A 77 -26.13 -0.90 -30.45
N LYS A 78 -24.81 -1.11 -30.46
CA LYS A 78 -24.18 -2.39 -30.81
C LYS A 78 -23.60 -3.03 -29.55
N PRO A 79 -23.40 -4.36 -29.53
CA PRO A 79 -22.69 -5.02 -28.44
C PRO A 79 -21.35 -4.33 -28.18
N ALA A 80 -21.13 -3.95 -26.93
CA ALA A 80 -19.91 -3.32 -26.47
C ALA A 80 -19.49 -3.98 -25.16
N ASP A 81 -18.26 -4.44 -25.10
CA ASP A 81 -17.69 -4.99 -23.89
C ASP A 81 -17.30 -3.84 -22.95
N TYR A 82 -17.39 -4.11 -21.65
CA TYR A 82 -16.96 -3.20 -20.61
C TYR A 82 -16.20 -3.96 -19.53
N GLN A 83 -15.24 -3.29 -18.90
CA GLN A 83 -14.45 -3.83 -17.81
C GLN A 83 -14.03 -2.71 -16.87
N GLU A 84 -13.95 -3.00 -15.58
CA GLU A 84 -13.30 -2.11 -14.62
C GLU A 84 -11.78 -2.20 -14.80
N LEU A 85 -11.14 -1.05 -14.98
CA LEU A 85 -9.70 -0.97 -15.15
C LEU A 85 -9.05 -0.62 -13.80
N ASP A 86 -8.48 -1.62 -13.16
CA ASP A 86 -7.78 -1.48 -11.88
C ASP A 86 -6.57 -2.41 -11.79
N ASP A 87 -5.74 -2.26 -10.76
CA ASP A 87 -4.60 -3.15 -10.53
C ASP A 87 -5.02 -4.46 -9.85
N ASP A 88 -4.40 -5.58 -10.27
CA ASP A 88 -4.50 -6.84 -9.54
C ASP A 88 -3.80 -6.73 -8.17
N VAL A 89 -4.35 -7.46 -7.19
CA VAL A 89 -3.80 -7.53 -5.84
C VAL A 89 -2.60 -8.49 -5.83
N THR A 90 -1.39 -7.94 -5.83
CA THR A 90 -0.14 -8.70 -5.87
C THR A 90 0.92 -8.07 -4.96
N ALA A 91 1.84 -8.91 -4.47
CA ALA A 91 2.98 -8.48 -3.66
C ALA A 91 4.27 -9.10 -4.20
N ASP A 92 5.12 -8.30 -4.81
CA ASP A 92 6.45 -8.69 -5.27
C ASP A 92 7.50 -8.15 -4.30
N LEU A 93 7.68 -8.89 -3.21
CA LEU A 93 8.62 -8.53 -2.15
C LEU A 93 9.92 -9.28 -2.37
N PRO A 94 11.08 -8.62 -2.20
CA PRO A 94 12.37 -9.28 -2.32
C PRO A 94 12.52 -10.36 -1.27
N GLU A 95 13.10 -11.49 -1.67
CA GLU A 95 13.37 -12.61 -0.77
C GLU A 95 14.25 -12.18 0.41
N GLU A 96 13.86 -12.63 1.61
CA GLU A 96 14.59 -12.40 2.83
C GLU A 96 15.46 -13.60 3.12
N SER A 97 16.78 -13.44 3.00
CA SER A 97 17.74 -14.38 3.54
C SER A 97 18.04 -14.00 4.99
N LEU A 98 17.70 -14.89 5.92
CA LEU A 98 18.26 -14.84 7.27
C LEU A 98 19.77 -15.07 7.13
N LEU A 99 20.54 -14.01 7.40
CA LEU A 99 21.99 -14.11 7.43
C LEU A 99 22.41 -14.86 8.69
N ASP A 100 23.42 -15.71 8.55
CA ASP A 100 24.10 -16.24 9.71
C ASP A 100 24.77 -15.09 10.47
N GLU A 101 24.86 -15.18 11.80
CA GLU A 101 25.47 -14.11 12.59
C GLU A 101 26.90 -13.80 12.14
N SER A 102 27.64 -14.79 11.61
CA SER A 102 28.98 -14.57 11.04
C SER A 102 29.00 -13.58 9.86
N GLN A 103 27.90 -13.46 9.13
CA GLN A 103 27.77 -12.59 7.95
C GLN A 103 27.33 -11.17 8.31
N ILE A 104 26.89 -10.94 9.55
CA ILE A 104 26.47 -9.64 10.04
C ILE A 104 27.70 -8.83 10.46
N ASP A 105 27.76 -7.58 10.00
CA ASP A 105 28.83 -6.63 10.32
C ASP A 105 29.00 -6.45 11.85
N GLU A 106 30.27 -6.40 12.30
CA GLU A 106 30.59 -6.25 13.72
C GLU A 106 30.06 -4.93 14.32
N GLY A 107 29.95 -3.87 13.52
CA GLY A 107 29.32 -2.62 13.93
C GLY A 107 27.84 -2.80 14.28
N PHE A 108 27.10 -3.58 13.48
CA PHE A 108 25.71 -3.90 13.78
C PHE A 108 25.59 -4.82 14.99
N LYS A 109 26.46 -5.83 15.12
CA LYS A 109 26.50 -6.69 16.31
C LYS A 109 26.71 -5.91 17.60
N ASN A 110 27.62 -4.95 17.58
CA ASN A 110 27.88 -4.07 18.72
C ASN A 110 26.68 -3.17 19.04
N LEU A 111 26.02 -2.62 18.01
CA LEU A 111 24.78 -1.87 18.17
C LEU A 111 23.70 -2.76 18.80
N PHE A 112 23.48 -3.96 18.29
CA PHE A 112 22.50 -4.88 18.85
C PHE A 112 22.83 -5.26 20.29
N ARG A 113 24.07 -5.61 20.63
CA ARG A 113 24.48 -5.91 22.02
C ARG A 113 24.18 -4.74 22.96
N GLN A 114 24.46 -3.50 22.52
CA GLN A 114 24.16 -2.30 23.29
C GLN A 114 22.65 -2.08 23.50
N LEU A 115 21.82 -2.49 22.53
CA LEU A 115 20.36 -2.30 22.56
C LEU A 115 19.62 -3.46 23.27
N ALA A 116 20.05 -4.70 23.06
CA ALA A 116 19.47 -5.91 23.63
C ALA A 116 19.86 -6.07 25.11
N GLY A 117 21.06 -5.64 25.49
CA GLY A 117 21.60 -5.81 26.85
C GLY A 117 21.84 -7.27 27.20
N GLU A 118 21.79 -7.61 28.49
CA GLU A 118 22.08 -8.96 29.00
C GLU A 118 21.14 -10.04 28.47
N ALA A 119 19.90 -9.68 28.09
CA ALA A 119 18.92 -10.62 27.59
C ALA A 119 19.22 -11.13 26.16
N MET A 120 20.12 -10.48 25.43
CA MET A 120 20.45 -10.79 24.03
C MET A 120 19.24 -10.90 23.07
N ALA A 121 18.12 -10.29 23.47
CA ALA A 121 16.87 -10.27 22.72
C ALA A 121 16.17 -8.92 22.86
N ILE A 122 15.50 -8.49 21.79
CA ILE A 122 14.76 -7.23 21.73
C ILE A 122 13.26 -7.54 21.82
N ASN A 123 12.63 -7.07 22.88
CA ASN A 123 11.17 -7.16 23.06
C ASN A 123 10.47 -5.91 22.50
N THR A 124 9.13 -5.96 22.42
CA THR A 124 8.31 -4.84 21.90
C THR A 124 8.62 -3.48 22.56
N PRO A 125 8.67 -3.34 23.91
CA PRO A 125 8.98 -2.05 24.53
C PRO A 125 10.38 -1.53 24.19
N LYS A 126 11.40 -2.42 24.14
CA LYS A 126 12.75 -2.04 23.74
C LYS A 126 12.78 -1.57 22.29
N LEU A 127 12.12 -2.30 21.39
CA LEU A 127 12.01 -1.92 19.97
C LEU A 127 11.40 -0.52 19.81
N GLN A 128 10.34 -0.22 20.57
CA GLN A 128 9.73 1.11 20.56
C GLN A 128 10.72 2.22 20.95
N ILE A 129 11.48 2.03 22.03
CA ILE A 129 12.47 3.01 22.48
C ILE A 129 13.55 3.21 21.41
N ILE A 130 14.02 2.13 20.81
CA ILE A 130 15.05 2.15 19.76
C ILE A 130 14.56 2.95 18.55
N LEU A 131 13.40 2.58 18.01
CA LEU A 131 12.85 3.22 16.82
C LEU A 131 12.53 4.69 17.07
N ASN A 132 11.99 5.05 18.24
CA ASN A 132 11.72 6.45 18.59
C ASN A 132 13.00 7.28 18.79
N ARG A 133 14.05 6.68 19.35
CA ARG A 133 15.36 7.33 19.46
C ARG A 133 15.98 7.58 18.09
N VAL A 134 15.78 6.68 17.12
CA VAL A 134 16.31 6.83 15.76
C VAL A 134 15.49 7.84 14.97
N THR A 135 14.17 7.74 15.06
CA THR A 135 13.23 8.63 14.37
C THR A 135 13.36 10.07 14.85
N SER A 136 13.61 10.30 16.14
CA SER A 136 13.83 11.67 16.66
C SER A 136 15.12 12.34 16.14
N LYS A 137 16.08 11.58 15.59
CA LYS A 137 17.24 12.15 14.89
C LYS A 137 16.88 12.63 13.48
N HIS A 138 15.79 12.13 12.90
CA HIS A 138 15.31 12.46 11.57
C HIS A 138 14.25 13.57 11.66
N LYS A 139 14.71 14.82 11.76
CA LYS A 139 13.85 16.01 11.85
C LYS A 139 12.99 16.27 10.60
N ASP A 140 13.31 15.60 9.51
CA ASP A 140 12.56 15.58 8.26
C ASP A 140 11.23 14.82 8.38
N LEU A 141 11.09 13.91 9.35
CA LEU A 141 9.87 13.12 9.54
C LEU A 141 8.93 13.82 10.53
N LYS A 142 7.67 14.02 10.13
CA LYS A 142 6.60 14.46 11.04
C LYS A 142 5.85 13.24 11.55
N THR A 143 6.26 12.73 12.70
CA THR A 143 5.57 11.63 13.38
C THR A 143 5.58 11.84 14.89
N LYS A 144 4.56 11.30 15.56
CA LYS A 144 4.44 11.25 17.03
C LYS A 144 5.36 10.19 17.65
N GLY A 145 6.06 9.41 16.81
CA GLY A 145 6.84 8.25 17.18
C GLY A 145 6.01 6.97 17.07
N PHE A 146 6.72 5.84 17.00
CA PHE A 146 6.18 4.50 16.91
C PHE A 146 5.30 4.15 18.10
N SER A 147 4.07 3.73 17.80
CA SER A 147 3.17 3.14 18.78
C SER A 147 3.65 1.76 19.25
N LYS A 148 3.08 1.27 20.37
CA LYS A 148 3.37 -0.09 20.84
C LYS A 148 2.81 -1.13 19.88
N GLU A 149 1.65 -0.85 19.30
CA GLU A 149 0.95 -1.71 18.34
C GLU A 149 1.75 -1.86 17.04
N SER A 150 2.37 -0.78 16.56
CA SER A 150 3.30 -0.80 15.43
C SER A 150 4.48 -1.72 15.71
N CYS A 151 5.10 -1.59 16.88
CA CYS A 151 6.22 -2.42 17.30
C CYS A 151 5.82 -3.88 17.48
N ARG A 152 4.63 -4.18 18.02
CA ARG A 152 4.10 -5.56 18.09
C ARG A 152 3.94 -6.17 16.71
N SER A 153 3.38 -5.41 15.76
CA SER A 153 3.20 -5.88 14.39
C SER A 153 4.55 -6.21 13.72
N MET A 154 5.58 -5.40 13.98
CA MET A 154 6.95 -5.66 13.50
C MET A 154 7.58 -6.89 14.13
N VAL A 155 7.39 -7.09 15.44
CA VAL A 155 7.88 -8.30 16.09
C VAL A 155 7.17 -9.53 15.53
N ASN A 156 5.84 -9.49 15.38
CA ASN A 156 5.06 -10.62 14.85
C ASN A 156 5.45 -10.99 13.41
N LEU A 157 5.79 -10.02 12.57
CA LEU A 157 6.26 -10.30 11.20
C LEU A 157 7.60 -11.05 11.18
N MET A 158 8.47 -10.78 12.16
CA MET A 158 9.87 -11.22 12.16
C MET A 158 10.14 -12.42 13.06
N ASP A 159 9.31 -12.63 14.10
CA ASP A 159 9.45 -13.69 15.08
C ASP A 159 9.04 -15.04 14.49
N THR A 160 9.98 -15.63 13.74
CA THR A 160 9.83 -16.95 13.14
C THR A 160 9.91 -18.08 14.18
N THR A 161 10.46 -17.77 15.36
CA THR A 161 10.68 -18.73 16.44
C THR A 161 9.54 -18.79 17.45
N GLY A 162 8.58 -17.87 17.37
CA GLY A 162 7.45 -17.76 18.31
C GLY A 162 7.87 -17.37 19.73
N SER A 163 9.03 -16.72 19.86
CA SER A 163 9.62 -16.34 21.16
C SER A 163 8.97 -15.11 21.79
N GLY A 164 8.23 -14.33 21.01
CA GLY A 164 7.72 -12.99 21.36
C GLY A 164 8.81 -11.92 21.43
N THR A 165 10.03 -12.24 20.98
CA THR A 165 11.21 -11.37 20.99
C THR A 165 12.00 -11.50 19.69
N LEU A 166 12.90 -10.55 19.42
CA LEU A 166 13.75 -10.57 18.24
C LEU A 166 15.18 -10.93 18.62
N GLY A 167 15.69 -12.01 18.03
CA GLY A 167 17.11 -12.34 18.02
C GLY A 167 17.90 -11.42 17.09
N MET A 168 19.23 -11.63 17.04
CA MET A 168 20.12 -10.77 16.24
C MET A 168 19.83 -10.82 14.75
N ALA A 169 19.69 -12.03 14.18
CA ALA A 169 19.40 -12.20 12.76
C ALA A 169 18.02 -11.63 12.37
N GLU A 170 16.98 -11.87 13.18
CA GLU A 170 15.64 -11.34 12.96
C GLU A 170 15.63 -9.80 13.05
N PHE A 171 16.29 -9.23 14.05
CA PHE A 171 16.40 -7.78 14.18
C PHE A 171 17.20 -7.15 13.02
N HIS A 172 18.23 -7.82 12.51
CA HIS A 172 18.98 -7.37 11.35
C HIS A 172 18.09 -7.26 10.10
N VAL A 173 17.31 -8.31 9.80
CA VAL A 173 16.39 -8.29 8.66
C VAL A 173 15.32 -7.20 8.84
N LEU A 174 14.76 -7.05 10.04
CA LEU A 174 13.83 -5.96 10.35
C LEU A 174 14.46 -4.59 10.10
N TRP A 175 15.70 -4.41 10.55
CA TRP A 175 16.41 -3.14 10.42
C TRP A 175 16.69 -2.76 8.96
N GLU A 176 17.08 -3.72 8.12
CA GLU A 176 17.23 -3.48 6.68
C GLU A 176 15.90 -3.13 6.01
N LYS A 177 14.79 -3.78 6.41
CA LYS A 177 13.44 -3.42 5.94
C LYS A 177 13.07 -1.99 6.31
N ILE A 178 13.26 -1.60 7.56
CA ILE A 178 12.95 -0.24 8.03
C ILE A 178 13.77 0.79 7.25
N LYS A 179 15.06 0.53 7.01
CA LYS A 179 15.91 1.43 6.19
C LYS A 179 15.40 1.54 4.75
N ARG A 180 14.99 0.42 4.13
CA ARG A 180 14.42 0.42 2.78
C ARG A 180 13.11 1.21 2.73
N TYR A 181 12.20 0.96 3.66
CA TYR A 181 10.92 1.67 3.72
C TYR A 181 11.09 3.16 4.04
N LEU A 182 12.07 3.53 4.87
CA LEU A 182 12.44 4.93 5.08
C LEU A 182 12.97 5.60 3.81
N ALA A 183 13.78 4.90 3.01
CA ALA A 183 14.25 5.41 1.72
C ALA A 183 13.10 5.63 0.74
N ILE A 184 12.15 4.70 0.66
CA ILE A 184 10.92 4.83 -0.14
C ILE A 184 10.09 6.02 0.35
N PHE A 185 9.85 6.13 1.65
CA PHE A 185 9.09 7.25 2.23
C PHE A 185 9.69 8.60 1.80
N ARG A 186 11.00 8.77 1.95
CA ARG A 186 11.72 10.00 1.54
C ARG A 186 11.72 10.26 0.04
N GLN A 187 11.71 9.20 -0.77
CA GLN A 187 11.68 9.31 -2.22
C GLN A 187 10.33 9.87 -2.70
N PHE A 188 9.24 9.52 -2.02
CA PHE A 188 7.89 9.87 -2.42
C PHE A 188 7.26 11.01 -1.60
N ASP A 189 7.87 11.46 -0.50
CA ASP A 189 7.56 12.74 0.17
C ASP A 189 8.11 13.91 -0.67
N VAL A 190 7.49 14.13 -1.84
CA VAL A 190 7.99 15.06 -2.87
C VAL A 190 7.89 16.51 -2.39
N ASP A 191 6.83 16.81 -1.65
CA ASP A 191 6.61 18.12 -1.06
C ASP A 191 7.43 18.37 0.22
N LYS A 192 8.16 17.35 0.69
CA LYS A 192 8.97 17.36 1.92
C LYS A 192 8.13 17.81 3.12
N SER A 193 6.85 17.45 3.12
CA SER A 193 5.94 17.77 4.21
C SER A 193 6.30 16.99 5.48
N GLY A 194 7.06 15.89 5.35
CA GLY A 194 7.36 14.93 6.42
C GLY A 194 6.23 13.94 6.64
N THR A 195 5.23 13.93 5.76
CA THR A 195 4.03 13.09 5.75
C THR A 195 3.71 12.70 4.31
N MET A 196 2.93 11.63 4.09
CA MET A 196 2.56 11.22 2.74
C MET A 196 1.08 11.45 2.48
N SER A 197 0.76 12.14 1.39
CA SER A 197 -0.59 12.21 0.86
C SER A 197 -1.06 10.84 0.34
N SER A 198 -2.38 10.69 0.13
CA SER A 198 -2.93 9.48 -0.49
C SER A 198 -2.36 9.19 -1.89
N TYR A 199 -1.99 10.21 -2.66
CA TYR A 199 -1.35 10.00 -3.96
C TYR A 199 0.06 9.41 -3.83
N GLU A 200 0.86 9.95 -2.92
CA GLU A 200 2.23 9.50 -2.66
C GLU A 200 2.23 8.10 -2.04
N MET A 201 1.29 7.82 -1.12
CA MET A 201 1.09 6.51 -0.51
C MET A 201 0.90 5.42 -1.55
N ARG A 202 0.07 5.64 -2.59
CA ARG A 202 -0.15 4.65 -3.65
C ARG A 202 1.13 4.35 -4.42
N MET A 203 1.89 5.39 -4.77
CA MET A 203 3.15 5.23 -5.49
C MET A 203 4.20 4.53 -4.64
N ALA A 204 4.24 4.83 -3.35
CA ALA A 204 5.16 4.22 -2.39
C ALA A 204 4.85 2.73 -2.14
N LEU A 205 3.57 2.36 -2.00
CA LEU A 205 3.16 0.95 -1.92
C LEU A 205 3.61 0.17 -3.17
N GLN A 206 3.40 0.74 -4.35
CA GLN A 206 3.85 0.12 -5.60
C GLN A 206 5.37 -0.03 -5.66
N SER A 207 6.13 0.98 -5.21
CA SER A 207 7.59 0.91 -5.13
C SER A 207 8.09 -0.06 -4.05
N ALA A 208 7.30 -0.30 -3.01
CA ALA A 208 7.59 -1.30 -1.98
C ALA A 208 7.29 -2.73 -2.45
N GLY A 209 6.66 -2.90 -3.63
CA GLY A 209 6.32 -4.20 -4.21
C GLY A 209 4.84 -4.55 -4.14
N PHE A 210 3.99 -3.70 -3.55
CA PHE A 210 2.57 -3.97 -3.40
C PHE A 210 1.74 -3.29 -4.50
N LYS A 211 1.04 -4.08 -5.31
CA LYS A 211 -0.02 -3.59 -6.18
C LYS A 211 -1.35 -3.97 -5.57
N LEU A 212 -2.22 -2.98 -5.41
CA LEU A 212 -3.52 -3.11 -4.77
C LEU A 212 -4.57 -2.45 -5.64
N ASN A 213 -5.76 -3.04 -5.67
CA ASN A 213 -6.91 -2.40 -6.29
C ASN A 213 -7.36 -1.17 -5.47
N ASN A 214 -8.23 -0.36 -6.07
CA ASN A 214 -8.74 0.87 -5.50
C ASN A 214 -9.49 0.64 -4.19
N HIS A 215 -10.27 -0.44 -4.10
CA HIS A 215 -11.04 -0.73 -2.91
C HIS A 215 -10.14 -0.98 -1.68
N LEU A 216 -9.14 -1.86 -1.80
CA LEU A 216 -8.19 -2.12 -0.71
C LEU A 216 -7.37 -0.87 -0.38
N PHE A 217 -6.97 -0.11 -1.40
CA PHE A 217 -6.24 1.14 -1.18
C PHE A 217 -7.06 2.16 -0.38
N GLN A 218 -8.35 2.31 -0.67
CA GLN A 218 -9.25 3.18 0.10
C GLN A 218 -9.36 2.73 1.56
N LEU A 219 -9.48 1.42 1.82
CA LEU A 219 -9.49 0.88 3.18
C LEU A 219 -8.19 1.15 3.93
N ILE A 220 -7.05 1.08 3.26
CA ILE A 220 -5.74 1.44 3.84
C ILE A 220 -5.72 2.92 4.21
N ILE A 221 -6.12 3.81 3.31
CA ILE A 221 -6.16 5.25 3.62
C ILE A 221 -7.11 5.53 4.79
N LEU A 222 -8.32 4.94 4.80
CA LEU A 222 -9.27 5.10 5.88
C LEU A 222 -8.71 4.63 7.24
N ARG A 223 -7.87 3.58 7.24
CA ARG A 223 -7.36 2.97 8.47
C ARG A 223 -6.11 3.67 9.02
N TYR A 224 -5.24 4.18 8.16
CA TYR A 224 -3.88 4.64 8.50
C TYR A 224 -3.65 6.15 8.28
N ALA A 225 -4.47 6.83 7.49
CA ALA A 225 -4.34 8.28 7.33
C ALA A 225 -4.95 9.02 8.52
N GLU A 226 -4.41 10.19 8.85
CA GLU A 226 -5.00 11.07 9.84
C GLU A 226 -6.33 11.66 9.29
N PRO A 227 -7.44 11.59 10.03
CA PRO A 227 -8.76 12.01 9.53
C PRO A 227 -8.85 13.47 9.08
N GLU A 228 -8.00 14.34 9.63
CA GLU A 228 -8.06 15.79 9.43
C GLU A 228 -7.46 16.23 8.09
N ASN A 229 -6.43 15.52 7.60
CA ASN A 229 -5.64 15.93 6.44
C ASN A 229 -5.46 14.82 5.39
N LEU A 230 -5.91 13.59 5.67
CA LEU A 230 -5.71 12.39 4.84
C LEU A 230 -4.24 12.10 4.52
N ASN A 231 -3.33 12.56 5.38
CA ASN A 231 -1.91 12.28 5.29
C ASN A 231 -1.54 11.12 6.22
N VAL A 232 -0.54 10.36 5.80
CA VAL A 232 0.00 9.19 6.50
C VAL A 232 1.37 9.55 7.04
N ASP A 233 1.58 9.41 8.35
CA ASP A 233 2.89 9.61 8.96
C ASP A 233 3.78 8.36 8.82
N PHE A 234 5.06 8.48 9.17
CA PHE A 234 6.01 7.38 8.99
C PHE A 234 5.67 6.13 9.82
N ASP A 235 5.14 6.30 11.04
CA ASP A 235 4.69 5.17 11.87
C ASP A 235 3.55 4.40 11.20
N SER A 236 2.51 5.12 10.74
CA SER A 236 1.35 4.54 10.08
C SER A 236 1.72 3.89 8.74
N PHE A 237 2.62 4.51 7.98
CA PHE A 237 3.16 3.96 6.74
C PHE A 237 3.87 2.62 6.98
N LEU A 238 4.82 2.59 7.92
CA LEU A 238 5.60 1.40 8.21
C LEU A 238 4.70 0.28 8.76
N THR A 239 3.77 0.63 9.65
CA THR A 239 2.80 -0.32 10.21
C THR A 239 1.91 -0.93 9.13
N CYS A 240 1.45 -0.11 8.17
CA CYS A 240 0.67 -0.60 7.03
C CYS A 240 1.48 -1.62 6.21
N LEU A 241 2.72 -1.31 5.85
CA LEU A 241 3.57 -2.19 5.04
C LEU A 241 3.85 -3.52 5.74
N VAL A 242 4.20 -3.46 7.03
CA VAL A 242 4.47 -4.65 7.86
C VAL A 242 3.22 -5.53 7.94
N ARG A 243 2.05 -4.95 8.22
CA ARG A 243 0.80 -5.72 8.29
C ARG A 243 0.40 -6.29 6.94
N LEU A 244 0.54 -5.53 5.87
CA LEU A 244 0.26 -5.99 4.51
C LEU A 244 1.16 -7.18 4.15
N GLU A 245 2.46 -7.07 4.44
CA GLU A 245 3.44 -8.14 4.27
C GLU A 245 3.07 -9.40 5.07
N THR A 246 2.73 -9.28 6.35
CA THR A 246 2.28 -10.39 7.19
C THR A 246 1.09 -11.11 6.57
N MET A 247 0.10 -10.35 6.08
CA MET A 247 -1.09 -10.91 5.45
C MET A 247 -0.78 -11.65 4.15
N PHE A 248 0.06 -11.08 3.27
CA PHE A 248 0.48 -11.74 2.03
C PHE A 248 1.30 -13.00 2.31
N LYS A 249 2.25 -12.96 3.24
CA LYS A 249 3.04 -14.13 3.66
C LYS A 249 2.14 -15.23 4.23
N THR A 250 1.25 -14.87 5.13
CA THR A 250 0.35 -15.85 5.77
C THR A 250 -0.60 -16.46 4.75
N PHE A 251 -1.15 -15.66 3.84
CA PHE A 251 -2.00 -16.17 2.76
C PHE A 251 -1.26 -17.18 1.87
N ARG A 252 -0.06 -16.83 1.40
CA ARG A 252 0.76 -17.73 0.57
C ARG A 252 1.14 -19.03 1.27
N THR A 253 1.43 -18.99 2.56
CA THR A 253 1.75 -20.19 3.35
C THR A 253 0.54 -21.11 3.49
N MET A 254 -0.68 -20.54 3.56
CA MET A 254 -1.92 -21.32 3.67
C MET A 254 -2.46 -21.78 2.30
N ASP A 255 -2.20 -21.04 1.22
CA ASP A 255 -2.67 -21.31 -0.15
C ASP A 255 -1.77 -22.33 -0.85
N THR A 256 -1.74 -23.56 -0.32
CA THR A 256 -0.86 -24.64 -0.80
C THR A 256 -1.12 -25.10 -2.23
N ASN A 257 -2.32 -24.85 -2.76
CA ASN A 257 -2.75 -25.19 -4.12
C ASN A 257 -2.70 -24.00 -5.09
N ALA A 258 -2.33 -22.80 -4.63
CA ALA A 258 -2.27 -21.57 -5.44
C ALA A 258 -3.58 -21.28 -6.19
N GLU A 259 -4.72 -21.61 -5.57
CA GLU A 259 -6.04 -21.37 -6.14
C GLU A 259 -6.52 -19.93 -5.89
N GLY A 260 -5.81 -19.18 -5.04
CA GLY A 260 -6.20 -17.82 -4.65
C GLY A 260 -7.41 -17.80 -3.70
N VAL A 261 -7.75 -18.93 -3.08
CA VAL A 261 -8.87 -19.08 -2.15
C VAL A 261 -8.43 -19.87 -0.92
N LEU A 262 -8.72 -19.33 0.28
CA LEU A 262 -8.47 -20.03 1.54
C LEU A 262 -9.78 -20.46 2.21
N SER A 263 -9.84 -21.71 2.64
CA SER A 263 -10.93 -22.23 3.47
C SER A 263 -10.44 -22.38 4.92
N LEU A 264 -10.98 -21.54 5.81
CA LEU A 264 -10.63 -21.53 7.23
C LEU A 264 -11.83 -21.92 8.08
N ASN A 265 -11.62 -22.74 9.10
CA ASN A 265 -12.62 -22.93 10.15
C ASN A 265 -12.65 -21.72 11.10
N PHE A 266 -13.66 -21.66 11.97
CA PHE A 266 -13.85 -20.52 12.89
C PHE A 266 -12.64 -20.28 13.80
N ILE A 267 -12.01 -21.33 14.33
CA ILE A 267 -10.85 -21.20 15.22
C ILE A 267 -9.65 -20.66 14.45
N GLN A 268 -9.38 -21.19 13.26
CA GLN A 268 -8.31 -20.72 12.37
C GLN A 268 -8.52 -19.25 11.99
N TRP A 269 -9.76 -18.84 11.70
CA TRP A 269 -10.10 -17.45 11.42
C TRP A 269 -9.82 -16.51 12.60
N ILE A 270 -10.24 -16.88 13.81
CA ILE A 270 -9.99 -16.09 15.01
C ILE A 270 -8.49 -16.02 15.31
N SER A 271 -7.77 -17.14 15.20
CA SER A 271 -6.31 -17.17 15.37
C SER A 271 -5.60 -16.30 14.34
N LEU A 272 -6.02 -16.32 13.08
CA LEU A 272 -5.44 -15.47 12.04
C LEU A 272 -5.67 -13.99 12.34
N THR A 273 -6.92 -13.60 12.63
CA THR A 273 -7.30 -12.18 12.79
C THR A 273 -6.77 -11.55 14.08
N MET A 274 -6.59 -12.32 15.14
CA MET A 274 -6.12 -11.81 16.44
C MET A 274 -4.60 -11.76 16.58
N PHE A 275 -3.87 -12.62 15.86
CA PHE A 275 -2.41 -12.69 15.95
C PHE A 275 -1.68 -11.98 14.79
N ALA A 276 -2.38 -11.65 13.69
CA ALA A 276 -1.83 -10.94 12.53
C ALA A 276 -1.93 -9.40 12.58
#